data_AF-A0A7C9ALD1-F1
#
_entry.id   AF-A0A7C9ALD1-F1
#
_cell.length_a   1.000
_cell.length_b   1.000
_cell.length_c   1.000
_cell.angle_alpha   90.00
_cell.angle_beta   90.00
_cell.angle_gamma   90.00
#
_symmetry.space_group_name_H-M   'P 1'
#
loop_
_entity.id
_entity.type
_entity.pdbx_description
1 polymer ?
#
loop_
_entity_poly.entity_id
_entity_poly.type
_entity_poly.pdbx_seq_one_letter_code
_entity_poly.pdbx_strand_id
1 'polypeptide(L)'
;MEEERQLLPLEPASATIEGRDGRRRICTGGCERPENVCLCDKLPAQPISTVSQIVILQHPHEQRHKLATVPVLGKCLKNCEIVVGRKLRVGSSSLLDSLFNQAQPGQPHRAIFLFPGTDSMPSMDINEWRSSSVDSCLDRCVMIVFDGTWKHAKEMVTASLPFLSKFA
;
A
#
# COMPACT_ATOMS: atom_id res chain seq x y z
N MET A 1 8.70 57.63 60.16
CA MET A 1 7.42 58.33 59.98
C MET A 1 7.69 59.28 58.84
N GLU A 2 7.34 59.00 57.59
CA GLU A 2 6.15 58.33 57.07
C GLU A 2 6.49 57.29 55.99
N GLU A 3 5.60 56.30 55.92
CA GLU A 3 5.36 55.35 54.83
C GLU A 3 4.98 56.11 53.55
N GLU A 4 5.49 55.72 52.37
CA GLU A 4 4.68 55.78 51.15
C GLU A 4 5.18 54.81 50.05
N ARG A 5 4.54 53.64 50.06
CA ARG A 5 3.97 52.91 48.92
C ARG A 5 4.75 52.89 47.60
N GLN A 6 5.46 51.76 47.49
CA GLN A 6 5.82 51.01 46.30
C GLN A 6 4.68 50.89 45.26
N LEU A 7 4.89 51.40 44.04
CA LEU A 7 4.17 50.96 42.84
C LEU A 7 5.21 50.54 41.78
N LEU A 8 5.41 49.23 41.65
CA LEU A 8 6.17 48.62 40.58
C LEU A 8 5.31 48.61 39.30
N PRO A 9 5.86 48.92 38.11
CA PRO A 9 5.15 48.73 36.85
C PRO A 9 4.83 47.24 36.66
N LEU A 10 3.55 46.93 36.47
CA LEU A 10 3.10 45.61 36.06
C LEU A 10 3.54 45.38 34.60
N GLU A 11 4.59 44.61 34.42
CA GLU A 11 4.96 44.02 33.13
C GLU A 11 3.76 43.20 32.61
N PRO A 12 3.28 43.42 31.37
CA PRO A 12 2.23 42.59 30.83
C PRO A 12 2.80 41.19 30.59
N ALA A 13 2.34 40.23 31.40
CA ALA A 13 2.55 38.82 31.14
C ALA A 13 2.07 38.52 29.72
N SER A 14 3.02 38.25 28.82
CA SER A 14 2.74 37.75 27.49
C SER A 14 2.16 36.35 27.65
N ALA A 15 0.84 36.30 27.84
CA ALA A 15 0.09 35.07 27.76
C ALA A 15 0.19 34.59 26.31
N THR A 16 1.07 33.64 26.05
CA THR A 16 0.98 32.79 24.88
C THR A 16 -0.39 32.12 24.94
N ILE A 17 -1.32 32.67 24.17
CA ILE A 17 -2.60 32.03 23.86
C ILE A 17 -2.24 30.83 22.98
N GLU A 18 -1.89 29.72 23.62
CA GLU A 18 -1.89 28.43 22.95
C GLU A 18 -3.34 28.11 22.61
N GLY A 19 -3.75 28.54 21.42
CA GLY A 19 -4.97 28.07 20.79
C GLY A 19 -4.91 26.54 20.77
N ARG A 20 -5.71 25.91 21.62
CA ARG A 20 -5.99 24.48 21.53
C ARG A 20 -6.78 24.25 20.24
N ASP A 21 -6.07 24.16 19.13
CA ASP A 21 -6.62 23.58 17.91
C ASP A 21 -6.96 22.13 18.25
N GLY A 22 -8.27 21.83 18.36
CA GLY A 22 -8.78 20.50 18.70
C GLY A 22 -8.50 19.44 17.63
N ARG A 23 -7.73 19.76 16.58
CA ARG A 23 -7.30 18.84 15.55
C ARG A 23 -6.03 18.09 15.98
N ARG A 24 -6.14 16.76 15.99
CA ARG A 24 -5.00 15.87 16.20
C ARG A 24 -3.95 16.11 15.13
N ARG A 25 -2.69 16.29 15.53
CA ARG A 25 -1.55 16.37 14.61
C ARG A 25 -1.43 15.08 13.81
N ILE A 26 -1.17 15.22 12.51
CA ILE A 26 -1.03 14.12 11.55
C ILE A 26 0.46 13.92 11.23
N CYS A 27 0.87 12.68 11.11
CA CYS A 27 2.25 12.30 10.79
C CYS A 27 2.76 12.97 9.50
N THR A 28 3.87 13.69 9.61
CA THR A 28 4.59 14.34 8.50
C THR A 28 5.31 13.37 7.59
N GLY A 29 5.56 12.13 8.05
CA GLY A 29 6.17 11.08 7.25
C GLY A 29 5.30 10.57 6.10
N GLY A 30 4.03 11.02 6.00
CA GLY A 30 3.14 10.68 4.88
C GLY A 30 2.37 9.36 5.04
N CYS A 31 2.14 8.88 6.28
CA CYS A 31 1.25 7.73 6.51
C CYS A 31 -0.19 8.14 6.86
N GLU A 32 -0.47 9.45 6.91
CA GLU A 32 -1.79 10.05 7.18
C GLU A 32 -2.43 9.67 8.53
N ARG A 33 -1.69 9.02 9.42
CA ARG A 33 -2.15 8.67 10.77
C ARG A 33 -1.89 9.79 11.77
N PRO A 34 -2.72 9.94 12.80
CA PRO A 34 -2.41 10.79 13.95
C PRO A 34 -1.07 10.41 14.57
N GLU A 35 -0.29 11.39 15.03
CA GLU A 35 1.07 11.18 15.55
C GLU A 35 1.13 10.13 16.67
N ASN A 36 0.14 10.13 17.57
CA ASN A 36 0.11 9.24 18.73
C ASN A 36 -0.12 7.74 18.42
N VAL A 37 -0.55 7.42 17.20
CA VAL A 37 -0.74 6.03 16.71
C VAL A 37 0.05 5.77 15.42
N CYS A 38 0.96 6.69 15.09
CA CYS A 38 1.84 6.53 13.95
C CYS A 38 2.83 5.38 14.20
N LEU A 39 3.19 4.67 13.14
CA LEU A 39 4.19 3.59 13.19
C LEU A 39 5.46 3.96 12.38
N CYS A 40 5.55 5.16 11.82
CA CYS A 40 6.64 5.53 10.90
C CYS A 40 8.02 5.44 11.54
N ASP A 41 8.12 5.71 12.84
CA ASP A 41 9.36 5.59 13.62
C ASP A 41 9.80 4.14 13.85
N LYS A 42 8.90 3.17 13.65
CA LYS A 42 9.17 1.73 13.77
C LYS A 42 9.40 1.05 12.42
N LEU A 43 9.22 1.77 11.31
CA LEU A 43 9.45 1.20 9.98
C LEU A 43 10.95 1.07 9.69
N PRO A 44 11.33 0.16 8.78
CA PRO A 44 12.71 0.09 8.31
C PRO A 44 13.19 1.46 7.83
N ALA A 45 14.40 1.85 8.23
CA ALA A 45 15.00 3.12 7.81
C ALA A 45 15.23 3.18 6.28
N GLN A 46 15.38 2.02 5.64
CA GLN A 46 15.47 1.85 4.20
C GLN A 46 14.43 0.83 3.74
N PRO A 47 13.69 1.08 2.64
CA PRO A 47 12.75 0.10 2.09
C PRO A 47 13.43 -1.23 1.76
N ILE A 48 12.77 -2.32 2.11
CA ILE A 48 13.21 -3.69 1.84
C ILE A 48 13.12 -3.94 0.33
N SER A 49 14.21 -4.41 -0.25
CA SER A 49 14.26 -4.81 -1.65
C SER A 49 13.78 -6.26 -1.80
N THR A 50 12.83 -6.48 -2.70
CA THR A 50 12.34 -7.81 -3.08
C THR A 50 12.83 -8.17 -4.47
N VAL A 51 13.04 -9.46 -4.74
CA VAL A 51 13.36 -9.94 -6.11
C VAL A 51 12.13 -9.73 -7.02
N SER A 52 10.95 -10.07 -6.51
CA SER A 52 9.68 -9.84 -7.20
C SER A 52 9.26 -8.37 -7.15
N GLN A 53 8.52 -7.95 -8.17
CA GLN A 53 7.70 -6.73 -8.10
C GLN A 53 6.36 -7.08 -7.46
N ILE A 54 5.82 -6.18 -6.65
CA ILE A 54 4.54 -6.38 -5.96
C ILE A 54 3.56 -5.31 -6.46
N VAL A 55 2.39 -5.74 -6.92
CA VAL A 55 1.29 -4.84 -7.29
C VAL A 55 0.12 -5.12 -6.38
N ILE A 56 -0.32 -4.13 -5.62
CA ILE A 56 -1.46 -4.24 -4.71
C ILE A 56 -2.65 -3.54 -5.32
N LEU A 57 -3.70 -4.28 -5.67
CA LEU A 57 -5.01 -3.68 -5.93
C LEU A 57 -5.74 -3.49 -4.60
N GLN A 58 -5.78 -2.26 -4.13
CA GLN A 58 -6.49 -1.87 -2.91
C GLN A 58 -7.91 -1.42 -3.21
N HIS A 59 -8.89 -2.07 -2.56
CA HIS A 59 -10.29 -1.68 -2.67
C HIS A 59 -10.51 -0.27 -2.08
N PRO A 60 -11.30 0.62 -2.71
CA PRO A 60 -11.47 2.00 -2.25
C PRO A 60 -12.08 2.14 -0.85
N HIS A 61 -12.79 1.11 -0.36
CA HIS A 61 -13.24 1.12 1.04
C HIS A 61 -12.07 0.99 1.99
N GLU A 62 -11.13 0.05 1.75
CA GLU A 62 -9.98 -0.21 2.63
C GLU A 62 -9.09 1.01 2.80
N GLN A 63 -8.88 1.78 1.73
CA GLN A 63 -8.10 3.03 1.75
C GLN A 63 -8.59 4.01 2.84
N ARG A 64 -9.90 4.01 3.13
CA ARG A 64 -10.52 4.93 4.11
C ARG A 64 -10.45 4.40 5.55
N HIS A 65 -9.96 3.18 5.76
CA HIS A 65 -9.86 2.63 7.11
C HIS A 65 -8.68 3.25 7.85
N LYS A 66 -8.92 3.67 9.10
CA LYS A 66 -7.90 4.26 9.98
C LYS A 66 -6.70 3.32 10.23
N LEU A 67 -6.92 2.02 10.08
CA LEU A 67 -5.92 0.97 10.28
C LEU A 67 -5.43 0.35 8.95
N ALA A 68 -5.65 1.02 7.81
CA ALA A 68 -5.18 0.54 6.52
C ALA A 68 -3.67 0.27 6.57
N THR A 69 -3.26 -0.94 6.18
CA THR A 69 -1.87 -1.41 6.25
C THR A 69 -1.08 -1.06 4.99
N VAL A 70 -1.75 -0.93 3.85
CA VAL A 70 -1.13 -0.61 2.55
C VAL A 70 -0.27 0.66 2.57
N PRO A 71 -0.68 1.80 3.19
CA PRO A 71 0.19 2.98 3.29
C PRO A 71 1.49 2.74 4.08
N VAL A 72 1.46 1.80 5.04
CA VAL A 72 2.69 1.39 5.76
C VAL A 72 3.53 0.49 4.87
N LEU A 73 2.91 -0.49 4.24
CA LEU A 73 3.60 -1.46 3.38
C LEU A 73 4.31 -0.79 2.20
N GLY A 74 3.70 0.23 1.60
CA GLY A 74 4.30 1.03 0.53
C GLY A 74 5.54 1.81 0.94
N LYS A 75 5.78 2.02 2.24
CA LYS A 75 7.03 2.60 2.76
C LYS A 75 8.08 1.55 3.09
N CYS A 76 7.63 0.33 3.41
CA CYS A 76 8.51 -0.77 3.79
C CYS A 76 9.11 -1.49 2.58
N LEU A 77 8.52 -1.40 1.39
CA LEU A 77 8.92 -2.18 0.22
C LEU A 77 9.38 -1.27 -0.93
N LYS A 78 10.53 -1.57 -1.52
CA LYS A 78 11.08 -0.80 -2.65
C LYS A 78 10.33 -1.05 -3.96
N ASN A 79 9.93 -2.30 -4.20
CA ASN A 79 9.35 -2.76 -5.46
C ASN A 79 7.84 -3.01 -5.29
N CYS A 80 7.11 -1.99 -4.82
CA CYS A 80 5.68 -2.09 -4.52
C CYS A 80 4.90 -0.97 -5.21
N GLU A 81 4.00 -1.33 -6.11
CA GLU A 81 3.04 -0.44 -6.75
C GLU A 81 1.66 -0.63 -6.10
N ILE A 82 1.00 0.48 -5.76
CA ILE A 82 -0.34 0.46 -5.17
C ILE A 82 -1.32 1.05 -6.18
N VAL A 83 -2.31 0.24 -6.57
CA VAL A 83 -3.41 0.63 -7.45
C VAL A 83 -4.68 0.68 -6.62
N VAL A 84 -5.35 1.83 -6.55
CA VAL A 84 -6.63 1.95 -5.86
C VAL A 84 -7.76 1.73 -6.85
N GLY A 85 -8.62 0.73 -6.61
CA GLY A 85 -9.71 0.43 -7.52
C GLY A 85 -10.43 -0.87 -7.22
N ARG A 86 -11.40 -1.22 -8.07
CA ARG A 86 -12.19 -2.45 -7.95
C ARG A 86 -11.89 -3.50 -9.02
N LYS A 87 -10.98 -3.20 -9.95
CA LYS A 87 -10.53 -4.10 -11.02
C LYS A 87 -9.24 -3.61 -11.66
N LEU A 88 -8.40 -4.55 -12.08
CA LEU A 88 -7.26 -4.29 -12.96
C LEU A 88 -7.71 -4.35 -14.42
N ARG A 89 -7.15 -3.45 -15.22
CA ARG A 89 -7.38 -3.28 -16.66
C ARG A 89 -6.19 -2.57 -17.28
N VAL A 90 -6.12 -2.54 -18.62
CA VAL A 90 -5.15 -1.70 -19.33
C VAL A 90 -5.20 -0.26 -18.80
N GLY A 91 -4.04 0.30 -18.47
CA GLY A 91 -3.87 1.62 -17.87
C GLY A 91 -3.96 1.65 -16.35
N SER A 92 -4.14 0.50 -15.68
CA SER A 92 -4.14 0.46 -14.20
C SER A 92 -2.73 0.49 -13.62
N SER A 93 -1.76 -0.07 -14.32
CA SER A 93 -0.34 -0.13 -13.95
C SER A 93 0.48 -0.29 -15.22
N SER A 94 1.50 0.54 -15.38
CA SER A 94 2.42 0.46 -16.53
C SER A 94 3.20 -0.87 -16.57
N LEU A 95 3.48 -1.44 -15.39
CA LEU A 95 4.11 -2.75 -15.25
C LEU A 95 3.19 -3.86 -15.76
N LEU A 96 1.93 -3.85 -15.34
CA LEU A 96 0.95 -4.86 -15.79
C LEU A 96 0.62 -4.71 -17.28
N ASP A 97 0.53 -3.48 -17.78
CA ASP A 97 0.31 -3.21 -19.21
C ASP A 97 1.47 -3.76 -20.06
N SER A 98 2.70 -3.64 -19.56
CA SER A 98 3.88 -4.21 -20.23
C SER A 98 3.80 -5.74 -20.33
N LEU A 99 3.37 -6.40 -19.25
CA LEU A 99 3.16 -7.86 -19.27
C LEU A 99 2.04 -8.27 -20.21
N PHE A 100 0.92 -7.55 -20.19
CA PHE A 100 -0.21 -7.80 -21.07
C PHE A 100 0.17 -7.70 -22.55
N ASN A 101 1.00 -6.71 -22.92
CA ASN A 101 1.47 -6.52 -24.30
C ASN A 101 2.52 -7.55 -24.72
N GLN A 102 3.30 -8.08 -23.78
CA GLN A 102 4.33 -9.10 -24.03
C GLN A 102 3.77 -10.52 -24.02
N ALA A 103 2.55 -10.73 -23.55
CA ALA A 103 1.93 -12.04 -23.46
C ALA A 103 1.82 -12.72 -24.84
N GLN A 104 2.40 -13.92 -24.96
CA GLN A 104 2.33 -14.75 -26.16
C GLN A 104 1.85 -16.17 -25.78
N PRO A 105 1.05 -16.83 -26.64
CA PRO A 105 0.68 -18.22 -26.42
C PRO A 105 1.91 -19.12 -26.26
N GLY A 106 1.89 -20.01 -25.26
CA GLY A 106 2.97 -20.97 -25.02
C GLY A 106 4.21 -20.42 -24.31
N GLN A 107 4.22 -19.15 -23.90
CA GLN A 107 5.26 -18.61 -23.01
C GLN A 107 4.85 -18.71 -21.55
N PRO A 108 5.82 -18.92 -20.62
CA PRO A 108 5.51 -18.95 -19.19
C PRO A 108 5.02 -17.58 -18.72
N HIS A 109 3.98 -17.59 -17.89
CA HIS A 109 3.47 -16.39 -17.24
C HIS A 109 4.52 -15.81 -16.28
N ARG A 110 4.69 -14.49 -16.33
CA ARG A 110 5.65 -13.75 -15.48
C ARG A 110 4.96 -13.03 -14.31
N ALA A 111 3.65 -13.22 -14.18
CA ALA A 111 2.89 -12.75 -13.04
C ALA A 111 2.18 -13.91 -12.37
N ILE A 112 1.92 -13.74 -11.08
CA ILE A 112 1.04 -14.59 -10.28
C ILE A 112 0.18 -13.66 -9.42
N PHE A 113 -1.02 -14.11 -9.05
CA PHE A 113 -1.85 -13.36 -8.12
C PHE A 113 -2.24 -14.21 -6.91
N LEU A 114 -2.34 -13.56 -5.74
CA LEU A 114 -2.67 -14.20 -4.48
C LEU A 114 -4.19 -14.19 -4.26
N PHE A 115 -4.85 -15.28 -4.60
CA PHE A 115 -6.25 -15.52 -4.27
C PHE A 115 -6.53 -17.03 -4.26
N PRO A 116 -7.51 -17.53 -3.47
CA PRO A 116 -7.91 -18.93 -3.58
C PRO A 116 -8.29 -19.30 -5.02
N GLY A 117 -7.88 -20.49 -5.44
CA GLY A 117 -8.23 -21.01 -6.76
C GLY A 117 -9.74 -20.99 -7.01
N THR A 118 -10.12 -20.79 -8.26
CA THR A 118 -11.51 -20.91 -8.75
C THR A 118 -11.59 -22.03 -9.77
N ASP A 119 -12.79 -22.50 -10.11
CA ASP A 119 -12.96 -23.53 -11.13
C ASP A 119 -12.35 -23.13 -12.49
N SER A 120 -12.31 -21.83 -12.80
CA SER A 120 -11.74 -21.28 -14.04
C SER A 120 -10.23 -20.99 -13.97
N MET A 121 -9.67 -20.87 -12.77
CA MET A 121 -8.24 -20.72 -12.52
C MET A 121 -7.90 -21.45 -11.22
N PRO A 122 -7.57 -22.75 -11.29
CA PRO A 122 -7.22 -23.53 -10.11
C PRO A 122 -5.96 -22.98 -9.47
N SER A 123 -5.85 -23.14 -8.16
CA SER A 123 -4.62 -22.82 -7.44
C SER A 123 -3.52 -23.77 -7.89
N MET A 124 -2.31 -23.24 -8.03
CA MET A 124 -1.12 -24.00 -8.38
C MET A 124 -0.19 -24.13 -7.17
N ASP A 125 0.50 -25.26 -7.06
CA ASP A 125 1.53 -25.41 -6.04
C ASP A 125 2.74 -24.52 -6.38
N ILE A 126 3.35 -23.92 -5.36
CA ILE A 126 4.43 -22.94 -5.58
C ILE A 126 5.69 -23.61 -6.16
N ASN A 127 5.94 -24.89 -5.86
CA ASN A 127 7.07 -25.64 -6.40
C ASN A 127 6.81 -26.06 -7.85
N GLU A 128 5.56 -26.39 -8.18
CA GLU A 128 5.13 -26.67 -9.55
C GLU A 128 5.28 -25.42 -10.43
N TRP A 129 4.84 -24.26 -9.92
CA TRP A 129 5.06 -22.98 -10.58
C TRP A 129 6.54 -22.66 -10.79
N ARG A 130 7.36 -22.89 -9.76
CA ARG A 130 8.81 -22.68 -9.84
C ARG A 130 9.46 -23.59 -10.89
N SER A 131 9.01 -24.84 -11.00
CA SER A 131 9.58 -25.84 -11.91
C SER A 131 9.15 -25.63 -13.37
N SER A 132 7.96 -25.08 -13.59
CA SER A 132 7.44 -24.70 -14.91
C SER A 132 7.97 -23.35 -15.40
N SER A 133 8.53 -22.55 -14.49
CA SER A 133 9.16 -21.27 -14.79
C SER A 133 10.64 -21.46 -15.15
N VAL A 134 11.08 -20.81 -16.23
CA VAL A 134 12.52 -20.66 -16.51
C VAL A 134 13.16 -19.83 -15.40
N ASP A 135 14.35 -20.18 -14.91
CA ASP A 135 15.02 -19.49 -13.79
C ASP A 135 15.11 -17.95 -13.99
N SER A 136 15.31 -17.48 -15.22
CA SER A 136 15.34 -16.05 -15.56
C SER A 136 13.97 -15.34 -15.47
N CYS A 137 12.87 -16.08 -15.46
CA CYS A 137 11.52 -15.56 -15.26
C CYS A 137 11.28 -15.22 -13.77
N LEU A 138 11.83 -16.03 -12.86
CA LEU A 138 11.65 -15.87 -11.41
C LEU A 138 12.29 -14.59 -10.88
N ASP A 139 13.44 -14.19 -11.43
CA ASP A 139 14.16 -12.96 -11.03
C ASP A 139 13.39 -11.66 -11.28
N ARG A 140 12.28 -11.72 -12.02
CA ARG A 140 11.41 -10.56 -12.30
C ARG A 140 9.92 -10.90 -12.27
N CYS A 141 9.53 -11.87 -11.47
CA CYS A 141 8.12 -12.20 -11.32
C CYS A 141 7.34 -11.02 -10.69
N VAL A 142 6.11 -10.80 -11.17
CA VAL A 142 5.18 -9.82 -10.60
C VAL A 142 4.14 -10.54 -9.74
N MET A 143 4.09 -10.20 -8.46
CA MET A 143 3.10 -10.71 -7.53
C MET A 143 1.96 -9.70 -7.36
N ILE A 144 0.76 -10.12 -7.69
CA ILE A 144 -0.45 -9.29 -7.61
C ILE A 144 -1.22 -9.67 -6.34
N VAL A 145 -1.53 -8.68 -5.51
CA VAL A 145 -2.21 -8.86 -4.21
C VAL A 145 -3.49 -8.05 -4.20
N PHE A 146 -4.57 -8.63 -3.69
CA PHE A 146 -5.86 -7.97 -3.56
C PHE A 146 -6.11 -7.58 -2.10
N ASP A 147 -6.14 -6.28 -1.81
CA ASP A 147 -6.39 -5.74 -0.48
C ASP A 147 -7.87 -5.34 -0.33
N GLY A 148 -8.60 -6.11 0.48
CA GLY A 148 -10.04 -5.99 0.66
C GLY A 148 -10.57 -7.03 1.62
N THR A 149 -11.77 -6.78 2.18
CA THR A 149 -12.57 -7.89 2.75
C THR A 149 -12.67 -9.07 1.78
N TRP A 150 -12.87 -10.29 2.28
CA TRP A 150 -13.03 -11.48 1.44
C TRP A 150 -14.01 -11.30 0.28
N LYS A 151 -15.15 -10.65 0.55
CA LYS A 151 -16.15 -10.34 -0.47
C LYS A 151 -15.59 -9.38 -1.52
N HIS A 152 -14.97 -8.27 -1.11
CA HIS A 152 -14.37 -7.30 -2.03
C HIS A 152 -13.23 -7.91 -2.84
N ALA A 153 -12.33 -8.67 -2.22
CA ALA A 153 -11.23 -9.34 -2.91
C ALA A 153 -11.75 -10.29 -3.99
N LYS A 154 -12.78 -11.09 -3.69
CA LYS A 154 -13.43 -11.96 -4.68
C LYS A 154 -14.01 -11.18 -5.86
N GLU A 155 -14.73 -10.08 -5.59
CA GLU A 155 -15.27 -9.20 -6.64
C GLU A 155 -14.16 -8.60 -7.51
N MET A 156 -13.07 -8.15 -6.89
CA MET A 156 -11.92 -7.58 -7.59
C MET A 156 -11.21 -8.59 -8.48
N VAL A 157 -10.99 -9.82 -8.00
CA VAL A 157 -10.38 -10.90 -8.79
C VAL A 157 -11.26 -11.21 -10.00
N THR A 158 -12.54 -11.52 -9.78
CA THR A 158 -13.48 -11.83 -10.86
C THR A 158 -13.53 -10.72 -11.92
N ALA A 159 -13.55 -9.46 -11.49
CA ALA A 159 -13.58 -8.32 -12.40
C ALA A 159 -12.24 -8.08 -13.13
N SER A 160 -11.14 -8.61 -12.61
CA SER A 160 -9.79 -8.49 -13.18
C SER A 160 -9.40 -9.68 -14.06
N LEU A 161 -10.06 -10.84 -13.93
CA LEU A 161 -9.74 -12.05 -14.68
C LEU A 161 -9.63 -11.85 -16.21
N PRO A 162 -10.53 -11.13 -16.90
CA PRO A 162 -10.41 -10.92 -18.35
C PRO A 162 -9.12 -10.21 -18.78
N PHE A 163 -8.49 -9.47 -17.86
CA PHE A 163 -7.20 -8.82 -18.07
C PHE A 163 -6.05 -9.73 -17.64
N LEU A 164 -6.15 -10.33 -16.45
CA LEU A 164 -5.10 -11.15 -15.84
C LEU A 164 -4.85 -12.46 -16.58
N SER A 165 -5.89 -13.14 -17.07
CA SER A 165 -5.79 -14.47 -17.70
C SER A 165 -4.93 -14.52 -18.96
N LYS A 166 -4.50 -13.36 -19.48
CA LYS A 166 -3.58 -13.28 -20.60
C LYS A 166 -2.12 -13.47 -20.19
N PHE A 167 -1.75 -13.14 -18.95
CA PHE A 167 -0.35 -13.04 -18.54
C PHE A 167 -0.05 -13.52 -17.12
N ALA A 168 -1.07 -13.85 -16.32
CA ALA A 168 -0.99 -14.25 -14.92
C ALA A 168 -1.84 -15.49 -14.64
#